data_AF-A0AAD8J4M7-F1
#
_entry.id   AF-A0AAD8J4M7-F1
#
_cell.length_a   1.000
_cell.length_b   1.000
_cell.length_c   1.000
_cell.angle_alpha   90.00
_cell.angle_beta   90.00
_cell.angle_gamma   90.00
#
_symmetry.space_group_name_H-M   'P 1'
#
loop_
_entity.id
_entity.type
_entity.pdbx_description
1 polymer ?
#
loop_
_entity_poly.entity_id
_entity_poly.type
_entity_poly.pdbx_seq_one_letter_code
_entity_poly.pdbx_strand_id
1 'polypeptide(L)'
;MDNFVIWSTTDAPGNESRDVNIVESRGKRPRVQSNVPHDDIISDPALRKPINSYEQGIQDDVRRKYLLVGPFQPLTHTFPKTVCGVKERCFQTEWFKVREWLEYSVSQDAAFCFYCYLFGDIKRRDQVFINTGFRNWKKAI
;
A
#
# COMPACT_ATOMS: atom_id res chain seq x y z
N MET A 1 81.56 12.39 5.77
CA MET A 1 80.78 12.04 4.57
C MET A 1 80.05 13.31 4.14
N ASP A 2 80.83 14.16 3.47
CA ASP A 2 80.53 14.97 2.28
C ASP A 2 79.27 15.86 2.19
N ASN A 3 79.50 17.14 2.52
CA ASN A 3 79.34 18.36 1.70
C ASN A 3 78.27 18.50 0.57
N PHE A 4 77.52 19.61 0.73
CA PHE A 4 77.13 20.67 -0.24
C PHE A 4 76.11 20.36 -1.37
N VAL A 5 74.89 20.95 -1.34
CA VAL A 5 74.44 22.25 -1.96
C VAL A 5 74.09 22.05 -3.45
N ILE A 6 72.98 22.51 -4.06
CA ILE A 6 72.62 23.91 -4.38
C ILE A 6 71.12 24.07 -4.77
N TRP A 7 70.47 25.06 -4.15
CA TRP A 7 69.55 26.14 -4.61
C TRP A 7 68.47 25.93 -5.72
N SER A 8 67.31 26.57 -5.47
CA SER A 8 66.52 27.53 -6.31
C SER A 8 65.28 27.18 -7.16
N THR A 9 64.23 28.01 -6.92
CA THR A 9 63.41 28.75 -7.93
C THR A 9 62.21 27.96 -8.50
N THR A 10 60.96 28.43 -8.58
CA THR A 10 60.30 29.75 -8.47
C THR A 10 58.78 29.56 -8.30
N ASP A 11 58.12 30.67 -8.00
CA ASP A 11 56.68 30.95 -7.94
C ASP A 11 55.76 30.40 -9.06
N ALA A 12 54.51 30.12 -8.64
CA ALA A 12 53.17 30.24 -9.26
C ALA A 12 53.02 30.41 -10.80
N PRO A 13 51.94 29.91 -11.46
CA PRO A 13 50.60 30.48 -11.25
C PRO A 13 49.42 29.48 -11.33
N GLY A 14 48.28 29.91 -10.79
CA GLY A 14 47.02 29.16 -10.82
C GLY A 14 46.42 29.04 -12.23
N ASN A 15 45.51 28.08 -12.36
CA ASN A 15 44.42 28.19 -13.32
C ASN A 15 43.10 27.78 -12.67
N GLU A 16 42.09 28.54 -13.06
CA GLU A 16 40.70 28.50 -12.67
C GLU A 16 39.98 27.64 -13.71
N SER A 17 39.26 26.59 -13.31
CA SER A 17 38.34 25.91 -14.24
C SER A 17 37.20 25.16 -13.54
N ARG A 18 36.11 25.91 -13.36
CA ARG A 18 34.70 25.55 -13.65
C ARG A 18 34.17 24.25 -13.05
N ASP A 19 33.47 24.39 -11.93
CA ASP A 19 32.50 23.41 -11.42
C ASP A 19 31.42 23.10 -12.46
N VAL A 20 31.37 21.86 -12.91
CA VAL A 20 30.27 21.34 -13.74
C VAL A 20 29.09 21.04 -12.80
N ASN A 21 28.19 22.00 -12.65
CA ASN A 21 26.87 21.74 -12.05
C ASN A 21 26.05 20.86 -12.99
N ILE A 22 26.17 19.54 -12.87
CA ILE A 22 25.22 18.58 -13.42
C ILE A 22 23.95 18.69 -12.58
N VAL A 23 23.08 19.63 -12.93
CA VAL A 23 21.70 19.60 -12.48
C VAL A 23 21.04 18.46 -13.26
N GLU A 24 21.08 17.26 -12.70
CA GLU A 24 20.27 16.14 -13.16
C GLU A 24 18.81 16.52 -12.94
N SER A 25 18.24 17.15 -13.96
CA SER A 25 16.82 17.46 -14.01
C SER A 25 16.08 16.12 -14.05
N ARG A 26 15.67 15.65 -12.86
CA ARG A 26 14.68 14.58 -12.73
C ARG A 26 13.43 15.06 -13.47
N GLY A 27 13.29 14.63 -14.72
CA GLY A 27 12.12 14.89 -15.53
C GLY A 27 10.89 14.52 -14.71
N LYS A 28 10.10 15.53 -14.32
CA LYS A 28 8.78 15.29 -13.78
C LYS A 28 8.01 14.62 -14.91
N ARG A 29 7.83 13.30 -14.81
CA ARG A 29 6.95 12.57 -15.73
C ARG A 29 5.62 13.32 -15.72
N PRO A 30 5.04 13.66 -16.89
CA PRO A 30 3.72 14.26 -16.93
C PRO A 30 2.80 13.35 -16.11
N ARG A 31 2.19 13.91 -15.06
CA ARG A 31 1.14 13.22 -14.34
C ARG A 31 0.01 13.10 -15.35
N VAL A 32 -0.05 11.96 -16.05
CA VAL A 32 -1.25 11.57 -16.79
C VAL A 32 -2.36 11.67 -15.76
N GLN A 33 -3.26 12.62 -15.94
CA GLN A 33 -4.48 12.68 -15.16
C GLN A 33 -5.23 11.42 -15.56
N SER A 34 -5.05 10.36 -14.77
CA SER A 34 -5.83 9.15 -14.93
C SER A 34 -7.26 9.57 -14.65
N ASN A 35 -8.09 9.56 -15.69
CA ASN A 35 -9.53 9.60 -15.54
C ASN A 35 -9.95 8.25 -14.92
N VAL A 36 -9.61 8.01 -13.66
CA VAL A 36 -10.20 6.91 -12.90
C VAL A 36 -11.66 7.30 -12.74
N PRO A 37 -12.61 6.62 -13.40
CA PRO A 37 -14.02 7.01 -13.34
C PRO A 37 -14.43 7.16 -11.87
N HIS A 38 -15.11 8.27 -11.58
CA HIS A 38 -15.46 8.62 -10.21
C HIS A 38 -16.33 7.53 -9.55
N ASP A 39 -17.02 6.73 -10.35
CA ASP A 39 -18.01 5.74 -9.94
C ASP A 39 -17.48 4.31 -9.68
N ASP A 40 -16.18 4.03 -9.88
CA ASP A 40 -15.67 2.64 -9.88
C ASP A 40 -15.14 2.09 -8.54
N ILE A 41 -15.33 2.80 -7.41
CA ILE A 41 -14.87 2.28 -6.12
C ILE A 41 -15.96 1.46 -5.46
N ILE A 42 -15.74 0.15 -5.41
CA ILE A 42 -16.63 -0.79 -4.75
C ILE A 42 -16.23 -0.90 -3.28
N SER A 43 -17.12 -0.45 -2.38
CA SER A 43 -16.85 -0.49 -0.94
C SER A 43 -16.81 -1.92 -0.40
N ASP A 44 -17.66 -2.84 -0.84
CA ASP A 44 -17.63 -4.23 -0.35
C ASP A 44 -16.34 -4.93 -0.81
N PRO A 45 -15.45 -5.37 0.12
CA PRO A 45 -14.15 -5.93 -0.24
C PRO A 45 -14.25 -7.20 -1.09
N ALA A 46 -15.30 -8.00 -0.92
CA ALA A 46 -15.50 -9.23 -1.68
C ALA A 46 -15.83 -9.01 -3.16
N LEU A 47 -16.29 -7.81 -3.50
CA LEU A 47 -16.71 -7.45 -4.85
C LEU A 47 -15.62 -6.67 -5.61
N ARG A 48 -14.51 -6.34 -4.95
CA ARG A 48 -13.39 -5.62 -5.57
C ARG A 48 -12.58 -6.56 -6.45
N LYS A 49 -12.20 -6.09 -7.64
CA LYS A 49 -11.15 -6.75 -8.40
C LYS A 49 -9.76 -6.50 -7.75
N PRO A 50 -8.82 -7.47 -7.82
CA PRO A 50 -7.48 -7.33 -7.27
C PRO A 50 -6.73 -6.10 -7.85
N ILE A 51 -5.87 -5.45 -7.07
CA ILE A 51 -5.15 -4.24 -7.52
C ILE A 51 -4.28 -4.51 -8.76
N ASN A 52 -3.68 -5.69 -8.89
CA ASN A 52 -2.85 -6.04 -10.05
C ASN A 52 -3.66 -6.27 -11.34
N SER A 53 -5.00 -6.34 -11.27
CA SER A 53 -5.87 -6.48 -12.45
C SER A 53 -6.15 -5.14 -13.13
N TYR A 54 -5.77 -4.02 -12.51
CA TYR A 54 -5.80 -2.70 -13.12
C TYR A 54 -4.52 -2.45 -13.93
N GLU A 55 -4.62 -1.59 -14.96
CA GLU A 55 -3.46 -1.17 -15.76
C GLU A 55 -2.37 -0.57 -14.86
N GLN A 56 -1.11 -0.90 -15.12
CA GLN A 56 0.02 -0.55 -14.24
C GLN A 56 0.11 0.97 -13.96
N GLY A 57 -0.24 1.80 -14.95
CA GLY A 57 -0.23 3.27 -14.83
C GLY A 57 -1.29 3.85 -13.88
N ILE A 58 -2.34 3.09 -13.53
CA ILE A 58 -3.46 3.58 -12.71
C ILE A 58 -3.56 2.90 -11.34
N GLN A 59 -2.78 1.84 -11.07
CA GLN A 59 -2.86 1.08 -9.81
C GLN A 59 -2.65 1.96 -8.58
N ASP A 60 -1.70 2.89 -8.65
CA ASP A 60 -1.42 3.80 -7.53
C ASP A 60 -2.54 4.82 -7.30
N ASP A 61 -3.22 5.25 -8.37
CA ASP A 61 -4.36 6.15 -8.24
C ASP A 61 -5.57 5.41 -7.65
N VAL A 62 -5.78 4.15 -8.03
CA VAL A 62 -6.77 3.28 -7.41
C VAL A 62 -6.47 3.09 -5.91
N ARG A 63 -5.21 2.79 -5.54
CA ARG A 63 -4.80 2.67 -4.13
C ARG A 63 -5.08 3.95 -3.36
N ARG A 64 -4.70 5.13 -3.91
CA ARG A 64 -4.97 6.43 -3.28
C ARG A 64 -6.46 6.67 -3.09
N LYS A 65 -7.29 6.29 -4.07
CA LYS A 65 -8.74 6.46 -3.97
C LYS A 65 -9.35 5.59 -2.87
N TYR A 66 -8.94 4.33 -2.75
CA TYR A 66 -9.35 3.49 -1.62
C TYR A 66 -8.86 4.05 -0.28
N LEU A 67 -7.61 4.55 -0.19
CA LEU A 67 -7.09 5.15 1.05
C LEU A 67 -7.88 6.40 1.49
N LEU A 68 -8.41 7.18 0.55
CA LEU A 68 -9.27 8.33 0.86
C LEU A 68 -10.63 7.91 1.43
N VAL A 69 -11.17 6.77 0.97
CA VAL A 69 -12.44 6.21 1.47
C VAL A 69 -12.24 5.48 2.80
N GLY A 70 -11.12 4.75 2.92
CA GLY A 70 -10.81 3.91 4.06
C GLY A 70 -11.43 2.51 4.00
N PRO A 71 -11.23 1.72 5.07
CA PRO A 71 -11.73 0.35 5.20
C PRO A 71 -13.26 0.33 5.29
N PHE A 72 -13.89 -0.65 4.66
CA PHE A 72 -15.34 -0.83 4.73
C PHE A 72 -15.78 -1.50 6.05
N GLN A 73 -16.30 -0.68 6.96
CA GLN A 73 -16.71 -1.09 8.31
C GLN A 73 -18.20 -0.72 8.56
N PRO A 74 -19.15 -1.59 8.18
CA PRO A 74 -20.57 -1.29 8.29
C PRO A 74 -21.06 -1.44 9.75
N LEU A 75 -20.91 -0.39 10.56
CA LEU A 75 -21.23 -0.41 12.00
C LEU A 75 -22.71 -0.65 12.33
N THR A 76 -23.62 -0.31 11.42
CA THR A 76 -25.07 -0.48 11.58
C THR A 76 -25.59 -1.80 10.99
N HIS A 77 -24.71 -2.61 10.40
CA HIS A 77 -25.11 -3.88 9.80
C HIS A 77 -25.41 -4.93 10.88
N THR A 78 -26.47 -5.71 10.64
CA THR A 78 -26.78 -6.88 11.48
C THR A 78 -26.01 -8.09 10.95
N PHE A 79 -24.98 -8.49 11.68
CA PHE A 79 -24.10 -9.59 11.29
C PHE A 79 -24.82 -10.95 11.44
N PRO A 80 -24.89 -11.77 10.37
CA PRO A 80 -25.49 -13.10 10.43
C PRO A 80 -24.81 -13.99 11.48
N LYS A 81 -25.61 -14.81 12.16
CA LYS A 81 -25.10 -15.84 13.06
C LYS A 81 -24.95 -17.14 12.30
N THR A 82 -23.77 -17.75 12.42
CA THR A 82 -23.47 -19.06 11.87
C THR A 82 -23.27 -20.06 13.01
N VAL A 83 -23.87 -21.24 12.89
CA VAL A 83 -23.68 -22.34 13.85
C VAL A 83 -22.26 -22.89 13.71
N CYS A 84 -21.48 -22.78 14.78
CA CYS A 84 -20.10 -23.25 14.87
C CYS A 84 -19.98 -24.34 15.93
N GLY A 85 -20.30 -25.58 15.55
CA GLY A 85 -20.44 -26.69 16.51
C GLY A 85 -21.73 -26.53 17.31
N VAL A 86 -21.63 -26.36 18.62
CA VAL A 86 -22.79 -26.20 19.52
C VAL A 86 -23.15 -24.74 19.84
N LYS A 87 -22.36 -23.77 19.34
CA LYS A 87 -22.56 -22.34 19.62
C LYS A 87 -22.80 -21.58 18.33
N GLU A 88 -23.72 -20.64 18.38
CA GLU A 88 -23.85 -19.62 17.35
C GLU A 88 -22.76 -18.57 17.52
N ARG A 89 -22.13 -18.19 16.40
CA ARG A 89 -21.12 -17.14 16.37
C ARG A 89 -21.35 -16.24 15.16
N CYS A 90 -21.02 -14.97 15.32
CA CYS A 90 -21.06 -13.97 14.26
C CYS A 90 -19.82 -13.08 14.37
N PHE A 91 -19.59 -12.29 13.33
CA PHE A 91 -18.66 -11.17 13.39
C PHE A 91 -19.03 -10.22 14.54
N GLN A 92 -18.03 -9.72 15.27
CA GLN A 92 -18.23 -8.78 16.38
C GLN A 92 -17.78 -7.37 15.97
N THR A 93 -18.68 -6.39 16.12
CA THR A 93 -18.41 -4.98 15.80
C THR A 93 -17.22 -4.40 16.56
N GLU A 94 -16.96 -4.91 17.76
CA GLU A 94 -15.87 -4.54 18.65
C GLU A 94 -14.50 -4.78 17.99
N TRP A 95 -14.41 -5.73 17.07
CA TRP A 95 -13.16 -5.98 16.33
C TRP A 95 -12.73 -4.77 15.50
N PHE A 96 -13.67 -3.95 14.99
CA PHE A 96 -13.32 -2.71 14.28
C PHE A 96 -12.62 -1.70 15.19
N LYS A 97 -13.00 -1.62 16.47
CA LYS A 97 -12.42 -0.66 17.43
C LYS A 97 -10.93 -0.92 17.70
N VAL A 98 -10.49 -2.16 17.56
CA VAL A 98 -9.11 -2.59 17.83
C VAL A 98 -8.33 -2.90 16.55
N ARG A 99 -8.99 -2.95 15.39
CA ARG A 99 -8.38 -3.29 14.10
C ARG A 99 -8.89 -2.33 13.02
N GLU A 100 -8.24 -1.18 12.93
CA GLU A 100 -8.53 -0.18 11.90
C GLU A 100 -8.41 -0.75 10.48
N TRP A 101 -7.55 -1.76 10.26
CA TRP A 101 -7.37 -2.39 8.94
C TRP A 101 -8.47 -3.40 8.56
N LEU A 102 -9.34 -3.77 9.51
CA LEU A 102 -10.33 -4.83 9.31
C LEU A 102 -11.48 -4.32 8.44
N GLU A 103 -11.85 -5.10 7.45
CA GLU A 103 -13.04 -4.86 6.63
C GLU A 103 -14.01 -6.04 6.76
N TYR A 104 -15.28 -5.78 6.51
CA TYR A 104 -16.30 -6.82 6.46
C TYR A 104 -17.06 -6.76 5.14
N SER A 105 -17.19 -7.90 4.48
CA SER A 105 -18.06 -8.06 3.32
C SER A 105 -19.46 -8.46 3.77
N VAL A 106 -20.45 -7.64 3.41
CA VAL A 106 -21.86 -7.97 3.60
C VAL A 106 -22.27 -9.08 2.64
N SER A 107 -21.79 -9.04 1.40
CA SER A 107 -22.14 -10.03 0.38
C SER A 107 -21.62 -11.44 0.67
N GLN A 108 -20.52 -11.58 1.42
CA GLN A 108 -19.93 -12.89 1.74
C GLN A 108 -20.02 -13.29 3.22
N ASP A 109 -20.55 -12.45 4.12
CA ASP A 109 -20.46 -12.61 5.58
C ASP A 109 -19.04 -13.01 5.99
N ALA A 110 -18.06 -12.17 5.67
CA ALA A 110 -16.65 -12.51 5.82
C ALA A 110 -15.77 -11.29 6.11
N ALA A 111 -14.71 -11.52 6.89
CA ALA A 111 -13.73 -10.50 7.24
C ALA A 111 -12.53 -10.46 6.27
N PHE A 112 -12.09 -9.27 5.91
CA PHE A 112 -10.99 -9.00 4.98
C PHE A 112 -9.97 -8.04 5.60
N CYS A 113 -8.81 -7.91 4.96
CA CYS A 113 -7.74 -7.00 5.38
C CYS A 113 -7.53 -5.90 4.33
N PHE A 114 -7.84 -4.65 4.70
CA PHE A 114 -7.76 -3.48 3.81
C PHE A 114 -6.36 -3.26 3.25
N TYR A 115 -5.34 -3.17 4.12
CA TYR A 115 -3.97 -2.94 3.68
C TYR A 115 -3.38 -4.14 2.91
N CYS A 116 -3.85 -5.35 3.20
CA CYS A 116 -3.48 -6.54 2.46
C CYS A 116 -4.05 -6.50 1.03
N TYR A 117 -5.28 -6.01 0.85
CA TYR A 117 -5.84 -5.77 -0.49
C TYR A 117 -5.02 -4.74 -1.28
N LEU A 118 -4.62 -3.63 -0.64
CA LEU A 118 -3.92 -2.54 -1.31
C LEU A 118 -2.45 -2.88 -1.67
N PHE A 119 -1.75 -3.56 -0.76
CA PHE A 119 -0.29 -3.72 -0.82
C PHE A 119 0.18 -5.18 -0.73
N GLY A 120 -0.74 -6.12 -0.52
CA GLY A 120 -0.40 -7.54 -0.39
C GLY A 120 0.10 -8.15 -1.69
N ASP A 121 1.04 -9.08 -1.55
CA ASP A 121 1.50 -9.92 -2.64
C ASP A 121 0.60 -11.16 -2.75
N ILE A 122 0.11 -11.41 -3.96
CA ILE A 122 -0.76 -12.54 -4.33
C ILE A 122 -0.06 -13.89 -4.08
N LYS A 123 1.27 -13.89 -3.99
CA LYS A 123 2.05 -15.10 -3.72
C LYS A 123 2.16 -15.46 -2.23
N ARG A 124 1.67 -14.63 -1.31
CA ARG A 124 1.77 -14.89 0.14
C ARG A 124 0.66 -15.82 0.64
N ARG A 125 0.91 -16.50 1.76
CA ARG A 125 -0.02 -17.47 2.38
C ARG A 125 -1.33 -16.85 2.90
N ASP A 126 -1.37 -15.54 3.11
CA ASP A 126 -2.51 -14.84 3.72
C ASP A 126 -3.61 -14.44 2.72
N GLN A 127 -3.78 -15.21 1.64
CA GLN A 127 -4.80 -14.96 0.61
C GLN A 127 -6.23 -15.01 1.15
N VAL A 128 -6.46 -15.65 2.31
CA VAL A 128 -7.79 -15.74 2.92
C VAL A 128 -8.36 -14.34 3.18
N PHE A 129 -7.57 -13.41 3.71
CA PHE A 129 -8.03 -12.05 4.02
C PHE A 129 -8.09 -11.12 2.79
N ILE A 130 -7.68 -11.60 1.61
CA ILE A 130 -7.66 -10.82 0.36
C ILE A 130 -8.74 -11.34 -0.60
N ASN A 131 -8.79 -12.65 -0.85
CA ASN A 131 -9.60 -13.23 -1.94
C ASN A 131 -10.86 -13.97 -1.46
N THR A 132 -10.82 -14.59 -0.27
CA THR A 132 -11.89 -15.53 0.16
C THR A 132 -12.72 -15.02 1.32
N GLY A 133 -12.15 -14.15 2.14
CA GLY A 133 -12.70 -13.69 3.40
C GLY A 133 -12.58 -14.75 4.51
N PHE A 134 -12.23 -14.28 5.70
CA PHE A 134 -12.20 -15.10 6.90
C PHE A 134 -13.61 -15.19 7.52
N ARG A 135 -14.06 -16.42 7.78
CA ARG A 135 -15.41 -16.71 8.31
C ARG A 135 -15.44 -17.60 9.55
N ASN A 136 -14.26 -18.02 10.01
CA ASN A 136 -14.17 -18.94 11.14
C ASN A 136 -14.24 -18.18 12.46
N TRP A 137 -15.44 -17.74 12.84
CA TRP A 137 -15.69 -16.94 14.04
C TRP A 137 -15.26 -17.63 15.33
N LYS A 138 -15.16 -18.97 15.35
CA LYS A 138 -14.62 -19.72 16.48
C LYS A 138 -13.13 -19.44 16.72
N LYS A 139 -12.36 -19.14 15.66
CA LYS A 139 -10.93 -18.82 15.72
C LYS A 139 -10.64 -17.32 15.72
N ALA A 140 -11.67 -16.48 15.83
CA ALA A 140 -11.55 -15.03 15.81
C ALA A 140 -11.32 -14.40 17.20
N ILE A 141 -11.14 -15.25 18.22
CA ILE A 141 -11.08 -14.90 19.65
C ILE A 141 -9.67 -15.18 20.15
#